data_AF-A0A7J8P4P9-F1
#
_entry.id   AF-A0A7J8P4P9-F1
#
_cell.length_a   1.000
_cell.length_b   1.000
_cell.length_c   1.000
_cell.angle_alpha   90.00
_cell.angle_beta   90.00
_cell.angle_gamma   90.00
#
_symmetry.space_group_name_H-M   'P 1'
#
loop_
_entity.id
_entity.type
_entity.pdbx_description
1 polymer ?
#
loop_
_entity_poly.entity_id
_entity_poly.type
_entity_poly.pdbx_seq_one_letter_code
_entity_poly.pdbx_strand_id
1 'polypeptide(L)'
;MAALQYLDSLRNEHPELADWYNSLADLYQKKLWHQLTLKLEQFVGLTVFQAGDALIKLYRNFITDFETKINPLKLAHFAVIVSQQYAEKEAAISFLEGVIEKLQATKEQRIEEPILYIKMQISKFKLEQGDQKECKKLLEDGKSTLDSMTDIDPSVYATYYWVSSQYHK
;
A
#
# COMPACT_ATOMS: atom_id res chain seq x y z
N MET A 1 0.26 12.50 18.57
CA MET A 1 -0.99 12.88 19.28
C MET A 1 -2.21 12.89 18.36
N ALA A 2 -2.12 13.44 17.13
CA ALA A 2 -3.23 13.45 16.17
C ALA A 2 -3.73 12.04 15.75
N ALA A 3 -2.82 11.10 15.54
CA ALA A 3 -3.12 9.70 15.22
C ALA A 3 -4.06 9.01 16.23
N LEU A 4 -3.73 9.10 17.54
CA LEU A 4 -4.54 8.51 18.61
C LEU A 4 -5.90 9.19 18.75
N GLN A 5 -5.94 10.52 18.60
CA GLN A 5 -7.19 11.30 18.66
C GLN A 5 -8.12 10.99 17.49
N TYR A 6 -7.55 10.71 16.31
CA TYR A 6 -8.30 10.24 15.14
C TYR A 6 -8.88 8.84 15.37
N LEU A 7 -8.10 7.91 15.92
CA LEU A 7 -8.60 6.57 16.28
C LEU A 7 -9.70 6.63 17.36
N ASP A 8 -9.59 7.54 18.33
CA ASP A 8 -10.59 7.73 19.37
C ASP A 8 -11.92 8.28 18.80
N SER A 9 -11.84 9.15 17.79
CA SER A 9 -13.03 9.64 17.07
C SER A 9 -13.72 8.51 16.29
N LEU A 10 -12.94 7.71 15.55
CA LEU A 10 -13.47 6.53 14.84
C LEU A 10 -14.05 5.48 15.78
N ARG A 11 -13.48 5.31 16.97
CA ARG A 11 -14.03 4.44 18.02
C ARG A 11 -15.44 4.87 18.43
N ASN A 12 -15.68 6.17 18.54
CA ASN A 12 -17.00 6.70 18.90
C ASN A 12 -18.01 6.58 17.75
N GLU A 13 -17.56 6.67 16.49
CA GLU A 13 -18.41 6.46 15.31
C GLU A 13 -18.76 4.99 15.07
N HIS A 14 -17.84 4.06 15.36
CA HIS A 14 -18.02 2.62 15.15
C HIS A 14 -17.75 1.81 16.43
N PRO A 15 -18.69 1.76 17.38
CA PRO A 15 -18.52 1.03 18.64
C PRO A 15 -18.30 -0.49 18.44
N GLU A 16 -18.74 -1.05 17.31
CA GLU A 16 -18.49 -2.44 16.91
C GLU A 16 -17.00 -2.77 16.67
N LEU A 17 -16.19 -1.76 16.36
CA LEU A 17 -14.74 -1.91 16.10
C LEU A 17 -13.89 -1.23 17.16
N ALA A 18 -14.51 -0.84 18.29
CA ALA A 18 -13.83 -0.15 19.37
C ALA A 18 -12.64 -0.94 19.94
N ASP A 19 -12.78 -2.26 20.07
CA ASP A 19 -11.71 -3.16 20.49
C ASP A 19 -10.52 -3.19 19.52
N TRP A 20 -10.78 -3.08 18.21
CA TRP A 20 -9.74 -2.99 17.20
C TRP A 20 -8.97 -1.68 17.31
N TYR A 21 -9.68 -0.55 17.45
CA TYR A 21 -9.06 0.76 17.63
C TYR A 21 -8.27 0.87 18.92
N ASN A 22 -8.80 0.36 20.04
CA ASN A 22 -8.07 0.30 21.31
C ASN A 22 -6.78 -0.53 21.18
N SER A 23 -6.85 -1.66 20.48
CA SER A 23 -5.66 -2.47 20.22
C SER A 23 -4.65 -1.75 19.35
N LEU A 24 -5.08 -1.07 18.28
CA LEU A 24 -4.20 -0.28 17.42
C LEU A 24 -3.53 0.86 18.20
N ALA A 25 -4.29 1.54 19.06
CA ALA A 25 -3.80 2.60 19.93
C ALA A 25 -2.76 2.08 20.94
N ASP A 26 -3.03 0.94 21.61
CA ASP A 26 -2.10 0.32 22.56
C ASP A 26 -0.81 -0.13 21.87
N LEU A 27 -0.92 -0.79 20.70
CA LEU A 27 0.24 -1.21 19.91
C LEU A 27 1.06 -0.01 19.42
N TYR A 28 0.41 1.08 19.01
CA TYR A 28 1.06 2.32 18.60
C TYR A 28 1.80 2.97 19.78
N GLN A 29 1.15 3.04 20.95
CA GLN A 29 1.74 3.60 22.17
C GLN A 29 2.93 2.78 22.67
N LYS A 30 2.86 1.45 22.54
CA LYS A 30 3.97 0.52 22.82
C LYS A 30 5.03 0.47 21.72
N LYS A 31 4.85 1.21 20.62
CA LYS A 31 5.75 1.23 19.44
C LYS A 31 5.98 -0.15 18.83
N LEU A 32 4.98 -1.02 18.89
CA LEU A 32 5.01 -2.38 18.33
C LEU A 32 4.62 -2.36 16.85
N TRP A 33 5.47 -1.78 16.00
CA TRP A 33 5.19 -1.52 14.59
C TRP A 33 4.86 -2.79 13.77
N HIS A 34 5.56 -3.90 14.03
CA HIS A 34 5.28 -5.17 13.35
C HIS A 34 3.90 -5.74 13.69
N GLN A 35 3.52 -5.76 14.98
CA GLN A 35 2.20 -6.23 15.36
C GLN A 35 1.10 -5.27 14.92
N LEU A 36 1.38 -3.97 14.98
CA LEU A 36 0.46 -2.94 14.51
C LEU A 36 0.15 -3.14 13.03
N THR A 37 1.16 -3.32 12.18
CA THR A 37 0.96 -3.55 10.74
C THR A 37 0.21 -4.84 10.44
N LEU A 38 0.49 -5.94 11.14
CA LEU A 38 -0.28 -7.18 11.01
C LEU A 38 -1.75 -7.00 11.40
N LYS A 39 -2.00 -6.30 12.50
CA LYS A 39 -3.35 -6.04 12.99
C LYS A 39 -4.10 -5.09 12.05
N LEU A 40 -3.40 -4.10 11.50
CA LEU A 40 -3.91 -3.18 10.50
C LEU A 40 -4.19 -3.89 9.18
N GLU A 41 -3.40 -4.90 8.78
CA GLU A 41 -3.64 -5.69 7.58
C GLU A 41 -4.94 -6.49 7.69
N GLN A 42 -5.17 -7.12 8.85
CA GLN A 42 -6.44 -7.79 9.15
C GLN A 42 -7.60 -6.79 9.14
N PHE A 43 -7.39 -5.60 9.70
CA PHE A 43 -8.39 -4.54 9.77
C PHE A 43 -8.76 -4.00 8.39
N VAL A 44 -7.77 -3.76 7.52
CA VAL A 44 -7.98 -3.29 6.13
C VAL A 44 -8.58 -4.39 5.25
N GLY A 45 -8.34 -5.66 5.58
CA GLY A 45 -9.02 -6.80 4.95
C GLY A 45 -10.51 -6.90 5.27
N LEU A 46 -11.01 -6.20 6.30
CA LEU A 46 -12.43 -6.13 6.58
C LEU A 46 -13.12 -5.21 5.55
N THR A 47 -14.01 -5.80 4.76
CA THR A 47 -14.83 -5.13 3.74
C THR A 47 -15.65 -3.95 4.26
N VAL A 48 -15.86 -3.86 5.57
CA VAL A 48 -16.57 -2.76 6.26
C VAL A 48 -15.86 -1.41 6.05
N PHE A 49 -14.53 -1.41 5.87
CA PHE A 49 -13.74 -0.21 5.57
C PHE A 49 -13.46 0.01 4.08
N GLN A 50 -13.85 -0.94 3.22
CA GLN A 50 -13.71 -0.83 1.77
C GLN A 50 -14.75 0.08 1.11
N ALA A 51 -15.55 0.79 1.92
CA ALA A 51 -16.52 1.76 1.47
C ALA A 51 -16.12 3.17 1.97
N GLY A 52 -15.35 3.90 1.15
CA GLY A 52 -15.15 5.35 1.28
C GLY A 52 -13.73 5.82 1.61
N ASP A 53 -13.58 7.13 1.86
CA ASP A 53 -12.30 7.80 2.09
C ASP A 53 -11.64 7.53 3.46
N ALA A 54 -12.23 6.67 4.30
CA ALA A 54 -11.73 6.39 5.64
C ALA A 54 -10.33 5.77 5.63
N LEU A 55 -10.06 4.85 4.70
CA LEU A 55 -8.75 4.22 4.51
C LEU A 55 -7.70 5.24 4.03
N ILE A 56 -8.08 6.15 3.13
CA ILE A 56 -7.20 7.21 2.62
C ILE A 56 -6.80 8.15 3.77
N LYS A 57 -7.76 8.57 4.59
CA LYS A 57 -7.50 9.41 5.77
C LYS A 57 -6.65 8.70 6.81
N LEU A 58 -6.89 7.41 7.04
CA LEU A 58 -6.09 6.60 7.95
C LEU A 58 -4.65 6.47 7.45
N TYR A 59 -4.44 6.26 6.15
CA TYR A 59 -3.10 6.23 5.58
C TYR A 59 -2.35 7.55 5.82
N ARG A 60 -2.97 8.69 5.51
CA ARG A 60 -2.35 10.01 5.64
C ARG A 60 -2.09 10.43 7.09
N ASN A 61 -3.00 10.14 8.01
CA ASN A 61 -2.91 10.59 9.40
C ASN A 61 -2.18 9.59 10.31
N PHE A 62 -2.17 8.31 9.94
CA PHE A 62 -1.64 7.23 10.77
C PHE A 62 -0.38 6.63 10.14
N ILE A 63 -0.48 6.10 8.91
CA ILE A 63 0.61 5.33 8.28
C ILE A 63 1.81 6.23 7.96
N THR A 64 1.59 7.48 7.55
CA THR A 64 2.66 8.47 7.31
C THR A 64 3.53 8.74 8.55
N ASP A 65 3.02 8.50 9.76
CA ASP A 65 3.75 8.76 11.01
C ASP A 65 4.82 7.68 11.29
N PHE A 66 4.59 6.45 10.81
CA PHE A 66 5.46 5.29 11.07
C PHE A 66 5.93 4.57 9.80
N GLU A 67 5.76 5.18 8.61
CA GLU A 67 6.23 4.63 7.34
C GLU A 67 7.73 4.30 7.36
N THR A 68 8.53 5.12 8.05
CA THR A 68 9.99 4.94 8.22
C THR A 68 10.38 3.91 9.29
N LYS A 69 9.40 3.30 9.97
CA LYS A 69 9.61 2.32 11.06
C LYS A 69 9.10 0.92 10.71
N ILE A 70 8.40 0.77 9.59
CA ILE A 70 7.82 -0.50 9.15
C ILE A 70 8.50 -1.00 7.89
N ASN A 71 8.29 -2.28 7.58
CA ASN A 71 8.78 -2.87 6.34
C ASN A 71 8.12 -2.15 5.14
N PRO A 72 8.92 -1.61 4.19
CA PRO A 72 8.40 -0.88 3.03
C PRO A 72 7.53 -1.78 2.13
N LEU A 73 7.75 -3.10 2.11
CA LEU A 73 6.89 -4.06 1.39
C LEU A 73 5.46 -4.07 1.94
N LYS A 74 5.31 -4.06 3.27
CA LYS A 74 3.99 -3.97 3.91
C LYS A 74 3.34 -2.63 3.61
N LEU A 75 4.11 -1.55 3.61
CA LEU A 75 3.61 -0.24 3.22
C LEU A 75 3.09 -0.23 1.78
N ALA A 76 3.82 -0.86 0.84
CA ALA A 76 3.38 -0.99 -0.54
C ALA A 76 2.07 -1.77 -0.66
N HIS A 77 1.90 -2.88 0.06
CA HIS A 77 0.63 -3.60 0.11
C HIS A 77 -0.51 -2.70 0.58
N PHE A 78 -0.31 -1.91 1.64
CA PHE A 78 -1.32 -0.95 2.10
C PHE A 78 -1.62 0.12 1.06
N ALA A 79 -0.59 0.73 0.47
CA ALA A 79 -0.75 1.74 -0.56
C ALA A 79 -1.57 1.21 -1.74
N VAL A 80 -1.33 -0.05 -2.13
CA VAL A 80 -2.11 -0.75 -3.16
C VAL A 80 -3.57 -0.93 -2.75
N ILE A 81 -3.87 -1.35 -1.52
CA ILE A 81 -5.27 -1.49 -1.09
C ILE A 81 -5.97 -0.12 -1.05
N VAL A 82 -5.30 0.91 -0.54
CA VAL A 82 -5.82 2.28 -0.54
C VAL A 82 -6.05 2.79 -1.96
N SER A 83 -5.17 2.45 -2.91
CA SER A 83 -5.32 2.83 -4.32
C SER A 83 -6.57 2.21 -4.98
N GLN A 84 -6.99 1.01 -4.55
CA GLN A 84 -8.22 0.36 -5.05
C GLN A 84 -9.51 1.00 -4.54
N GLN A 85 -9.44 1.82 -3.49
CA GLN A 85 -10.59 2.51 -2.92
C GLN A 85 -10.94 3.79 -3.68
N TYR A 86 -10.02 4.31 -4.49
CA TYR A 86 -10.31 5.47 -5.33
C TYR A 86 -11.24 5.05 -6.47
N ALA A 87 -12.33 5.78 -6.62
CA ALA A 87 -13.23 5.63 -7.77
C ALA A 87 -12.51 5.98 -9.09
N GLU A 88 -11.61 6.97 -9.05
CA GLU A 88 -10.81 7.40 -10.20
C GLU A 88 -9.44 6.73 -10.22
N LYS A 89 -9.19 5.96 -11.28
CA LYS A 89 -7.91 5.28 -11.49
C LYS A 89 -6.73 6.25 -11.66
N GLU A 90 -6.95 7.44 -12.24
CA GLU A 90 -5.90 8.46 -12.34
C GLU A 90 -5.47 8.99 -10.96
N ALA A 91 -6.42 9.24 -10.06
CA ALA A 91 -6.13 9.65 -8.70
C ALA A 91 -5.39 8.55 -7.93
N ALA A 92 -5.76 7.28 -8.15
CA ALA A 92 -5.07 6.12 -7.59
C ALA A 92 -3.60 6.06 -8.05
N ILE A 93 -3.35 6.24 -9.35
CA ILE A 93 -1.99 6.24 -9.92
C ILE A 93 -1.16 7.38 -9.33
N SER A 94 -1.70 8.60 -9.31
CA SER A 94 -0.98 9.77 -8.75
C SER A 94 -0.64 9.58 -7.27
N PHE A 95 -1.54 8.97 -6.50
CA PHE A 95 -1.27 8.60 -5.11
C PHE A 95 -0.14 7.58 -4.99
N LEU A 96 -0.16 6.52 -5.82
CA LEU A 96 0.87 5.49 -5.83
C LEU A 96 2.24 6.03 -6.25
N GLU A 97 2.30 6.94 -7.24
CA GLU A 97 3.54 7.62 -7.63
C GLU A 97 4.12 8.45 -6.49
N GLY A 98 3.27 9.21 -5.77
CA GLY A 98 3.72 9.95 -4.58
C GLY A 98 4.25 9.05 -3.46
N VAL A 99 3.72 7.82 -3.31
CA VAL A 99 4.24 6.83 -2.37
C VAL A 99 5.59 6.28 -2.84
N ILE A 100 5.77 6.05 -4.15
CA ILE A 100 7.06 5.64 -4.72
C ILE A 100 8.13 6.69 -4.43
N GLU A 101 7.85 7.98 -4.66
CA GLU A 101 8.82 9.05 -4.41
C GLU A 101 9.24 9.10 -2.93
N LYS A 102 8.28 8.93 -2.00
CA LYS A 102 8.57 8.86 -0.56
C LYS A 102 9.43 7.65 -0.21
N LEU A 103 9.10 6.47 -0.73
CA LEU A 103 9.88 5.25 -0.53
C LEU A 103 11.30 5.38 -1.08
N GLN A 104 11.46 6.01 -2.24
CA GLN A 104 12.77 6.32 -2.82
C GLN A 104 13.57 7.31 -1.96
N ALA A 105 12.90 8.28 -1.34
CA ALA A 105 13.52 9.25 -0.43
C ALA A 105 14.04 8.59 0.86
N THR A 106 13.40 7.51 1.35
CA THR A 106 13.83 6.79 2.56
C THR A 106 15.13 5.99 2.37
N LYS A 107 15.51 5.64 1.13
CA LYS A 107 16.77 4.95 0.78
C LYS A 107 17.12 3.72 1.64
N GLU A 108 16.16 2.84 1.91
CA GLU A 108 16.42 1.55 2.56
C GLU A 108 16.87 0.47 1.55
N GLN A 109 17.63 -0.53 2.00
CA GLN A 109 18.20 -1.59 1.15
C GLN A 109 17.17 -2.49 0.44
N ARG A 110 15.88 -2.41 0.80
CA ARG A 110 14.79 -3.21 0.22
C ARG A 110 13.62 -2.35 -0.29
N ILE A 111 13.91 -1.17 -0.85
CA ILE A 111 12.87 -0.30 -1.42
C ILE A 111 12.42 -0.71 -2.82
N GLU A 112 13.28 -1.39 -3.57
CA GLU A 112 12.98 -1.68 -4.99
C GLU A 112 11.91 -2.77 -5.13
N GLU A 113 11.84 -3.74 -4.23
CA GLU A 113 10.75 -4.73 -4.16
C GLU A 113 9.36 -4.06 -4.00
N PRO A 114 9.12 -3.18 -3.00
CA PRO A 114 7.86 -2.45 -2.87
C PRO A 114 7.60 -1.48 -4.01
N ILE A 115 8.62 -0.79 -4.51
CA ILE A 115 8.47 0.11 -5.67
C ILE A 115 8.00 -0.69 -6.88
N LEU A 116 8.60 -1.84 -7.13
CA LEU A 116 8.23 -2.74 -8.20
C LEU A 116 6.79 -3.24 -8.03
N TYR A 117 6.41 -3.66 -6.82
CA TYR A 117 5.04 -4.08 -6.51
C TYR A 117 4.02 -2.97 -6.80
N ILE A 118 4.32 -1.73 -6.40
CA ILE A 118 3.46 -0.57 -6.68
C ILE A 118 3.41 -0.29 -8.19
N LYS A 119 4.54 -0.34 -8.89
CA LYS A 119 4.60 -0.18 -10.36
C LYS A 119 3.75 -1.22 -11.07
N MET A 120 3.74 -2.48 -10.62
CA MET A 120 2.87 -3.52 -11.18
C MET A 120 1.39 -3.19 -11.02
N GLN A 121 1.00 -2.62 -9.87
CA GLN A 121 -0.37 -2.18 -9.66
C GLN A 121 -0.73 -0.97 -10.52
N ILE A 122 0.16 0.01 -10.69
CA ILE A 122 -0.04 1.14 -11.62
C ILE A 122 -0.23 0.61 -13.05
N SER A 123 0.62 -0.33 -13.49
CA SER A 123 0.49 -0.98 -14.79
C SER A 123 -0.86 -1.63 -14.99
N LYS A 124 -1.40 -2.29 -13.96
CA LYS A 124 -2.75 -2.86 -13.98
C LYS A 124 -3.81 -1.79 -14.16
N PHE A 125 -3.76 -0.69 -13.41
CA PHE A 125 -4.72 0.41 -13.57
C PHE A 125 -4.64 1.07 -14.95
N LYS A 126 -3.42 1.29 -15.48
CA LYS A 126 -3.22 1.81 -16.84
C LYS A 126 -3.72 0.84 -17.92
N LEU A 127 -3.54 -0.47 -17.71
CA LEU A 127 -4.08 -1.49 -18.60
C LEU A 127 -5.60 -1.43 -18.67
N GLU A 128 -6.25 -1.27 -17.51
CA GLU A 128 -7.70 -1.12 -17.46
C GLU A 128 -8.23 0.21 -18.03
N GLN A 129 -7.38 1.24 -18.10
CA GLN A 129 -7.69 2.50 -18.81
C GLN A 129 -7.50 2.39 -20.34
N GLY A 130 -6.89 1.31 -20.82
CA GLY A 130 -6.58 1.10 -22.25
C GLY A 130 -5.20 1.59 -22.69
N ASP A 131 -4.37 2.09 -21.76
CA ASP A 131 -3.03 2.61 -22.03
C ASP A 131 -1.96 1.50 -22.08
N GLN A 132 -2.03 0.68 -23.13
CA GLN A 132 -1.10 -0.45 -23.35
C GLN A 132 0.36 0.00 -23.50
N LYS A 133 0.62 1.18 -24.09
CA LYS A 133 1.99 1.68 -24.31
C LYS A 133 2.73 1.97 -23.01
N GLU A 134 2.06 2.65 -22.07
CA GLU A 134 2.63 2.98 -20.77
C GLU A 134 2.76 1.74 -19.88
N CYS A 135 1.78 0.83 -19.94
CA CYS A 135 1.87 -0.46 -19.25
C CYS A 135 3.08 -1.28 -19.71
N LYS A 136 3.35 -1.33 -21.02
CA LYS A 136 4.53 -2.02 -21.56
C LYS A 136 5.84 -1.42 -21.05
N LYS A 137 5.97 -0.08 -21.04
CA LYS A 137 7.16 0.59 -20.50
C LYS A 137 7.38 0.25 -19.02
N LEU A 138 6.32 0.31 -18.22
CA LEU A 138 6.39 -0.01 -16.79
C LEU A 138 6.73 -1.49 -16.54
N LEU A 139 6.26 -2.41 -17.40
CA LEU A 139 6.64 -3.83 -17.35
C LEU A 139 8.11 -4.03 -17.73
N GLU A 140 8.61 -3.37 -18.78
CA GLU A 140 10.03 -3.48 -19.17
C GLU A 140 10.95 -2.89 -18.09
N ASP A 141 10.60 -1.73 -17.54
CA ASP A 141 11.32 -1.11 -16.43
C ASP A 141 11.31 -2.01 -15.19
N GLY A 142 10.13 -2.55 -14.83
CA GLY A 142 10.00 -3.50 -13.73
C GLY A 142 10.81 -4.78 -13.94
N LYS A 143 10.86 -5.30 -15.18
CA LYS A 143 11.69 -6.46 -15.54
C LYS A 143 13.17 -6.18 -15.34
N SER A 144 13.63 -4.99 -15.74
CA SER A 144 15.03 -4.59 -15.58
C SER A 144 15.42 -4.46 -14.10
N THR A 145 14.51 -3.95 -13.27
CA THR A 145 14.70 -3.90 -11.80
C THR A 145 14.71 -5.31 -11.19
N LEU A 146 13.82 -6.20 -11.65
CA LEU A 146 13.81 -7.63 -11.26
C LEU A 146 15.10 -8.35 -11.61
N ASP A 147 15.60 -8.19 -12.83
CA ASP A 147 16.82 -8.85 -13.29
C ASP A 147 18.07 -8.37 -12.53
N SER A 148 18.03 -7.13 -12.04
CA SER A 148 19.10 -6.55 -11.21
C SER A 148 19.13 -7.08 -9.78
N MET A 149 18.09 -7.82 -9.34
CA MET A 149 17.94 -8.30 -7.97
C MET A 149 17.99 -9.81 -7.84
N THR A 150 18.85 -10.28 -6.94
CA THR A 150 19.10 -11.71 -6.71
C THR A 150 18.32 -12.30 -5.53
N ASP A 151 17.75 -11.48 -4.64
CA ASP A 151 16.96 -11.92 -3.46
C ASP A 151 15.61 -11.19 -3.44
N ILE A 152 14.69 -11.62 -4.29
CA ILE A 152 13.34 -11.04 -4.41
C ILE A 152 12.33 -12.00 -3.80
N ASP A 153 11.37 -11.44 -3.05
CA ASP A 153 10.26 -12.23 -2.52
C ASP A 153 9.43 -12.88 -3.67
N PRO A 154 9.12 -14.18 -3.57
CA PRO A 154 8.34 -14.89 -4.60
C PRO A 154 6.98 -14.23 -4.87
N SER A 155 6.41 -13.52 -3.90
CA SER A 155 5.13 -12.80 -4.04
C SER A 155 5.21 -11.67 -5.07
N VAL A 156 6.35 -10.98 -5.13
CA VAL A 156 6.58 -9.88 -6.08
C VAL A 156 6.77 -10.44 -7.49
N TYR A 157 7.54 -11.53 -7.62
CA TYR A 157 7.68 -12.28 -8.86
C TYR A 157 6.33 -12.78 -9.41
N ALA A 158 5.51 -13.39 -8.54
CA ALA A 158 4.19 -13.88 -8.92
C ALA A 158 3.29 -12.75 -9.43
N THR A 159 3.32 -11.60 -8.75
CA THR A 159 2.52 -10.42 -9.13
C THR A 159 2.99 -9.87 -10.49
N TYR A 160 4.30 -9.74 -10.70
CA TYR A 160 4.87 -9.30 -11.98
C TYR A 160 4.41 -10.19 -13.15
N TYR A 161 4.61 -11.51 -13.03
CA TYR A 161 4.22 -12.44 -14.09
C TYR A 161 2.71 -12.49 -14.30
N TRP A 162 1.92 -12.31 -13.24
CA TRP A 162 0.47 -12.22 -13.36
C TRP A 162 0.06 -11.00 -14.19
N VAL A 163 0.60 -9.81 -13.92
CA VAL A 163 0.31 -8.59 -14.70
C VAL A 163 0.80 -8.72 -16.14
N SER A 164 2.00 -9.27 -16.35
CA SER A 164 2.52 -9.54 -17.69
C SER A 164 1.62 -10.50 -18.47
N SER A 165 1.11 -11.54 -17.83
CA SER A 165 0.16 -12.46 -18.45
C SER A 165 -1.17 -11.79 -18.78
N GLN A 166 -1.67 -10.86 -17.96
CA GLN A 166 -2.87 -10.08 -18.28
C GLN A 166 -2.65 -9.13 -19.47
N TYR A 167 -1.45 -8.56 -19.60
CA TYR A 167 -1.11 -7.69 -20.74
C TYR A 167 -1.04 -8.45 -22.08
N HIS A 168 -0.53 -9.69 -22.07
CA HIS A 168 -0.39 -10.51 -23.26
C HIS A 168 -1.64 -11.32 -23.63
N LYS A 169 -2.74 -11.13 -22.90
CA LYS A 169 -4.01 -11.82 -23.10
C LYS A 169 -4.91 -11.04 -24.06
#